data_AF-A0A2V8T487-F1
#
_entry.id   AF-A0A2V8T487-F1
#
_cell.length_a   1.000
_cell.length_b   1.000
_cell.length_c   1.000
_cell.angle_alpha   90.00
_cell.angle_beta   90.00
_cell.angle_gamma   90.00
#
_symmetry.space_group_name_H-M   'P 1'
#
loop_
_entity.id
_entity.type
_entity.pdbx_description
1 polymer ?
#
loop_
_entity_poly.entity_id
_entity_poly.type
_entity_poly.pdbx_seq_one_letter_code
_entity_poly.pdbx_strand_id
1 'polypeptide(L)'
;MILSMLSAVNACQLMATRVLFAMSRDGLFSTRAARANEGGTPTVALFFSTLVAVLFIVTGTVDQVLAVVAFFFVVNYAISFAVVFLFRRREPDRPRPYRAWGYPWTTGFSLLGSIAFLGGAITSDTRNSTYA
;
A
#
# COMPACT_ATOMS: atom_id res chain seq x y z
N MET A 1 3.20 25.03 -5.95
CA MET A 1 3.89 23.91 -5.26
C MET A 1 3.31 23.66 -3.86
N ILE A 2 3.29 24.65 -2.97
CA ILE A 2 2.77 24.49 -1.59
C ILE A 2 1.30 24.04 -1.56
N LEU A 3 0.43 24.65 -2.37
CA LEU A 3 -1.00 24.29 -2.41
C LEU A 3 -1.23 22.83 -2.86
N SER A 4 -0.43 22.35 -3.83
CA SER A 4 -0.49 20.97 -4.32
C SER A 4 -0.02 19.97 -3.26
N MET A 5 0.99 20.32 -2.45
CA MET A 5 1.48 19.47 -1.37
C MET A 5 0.44 19.31 -0.25
N LEU A 6 -0.20 20.40 0.16
CA LEU A 6 -1.27 20.35 1.16
C LEU A 6 -2.43 19.46 0.72
N SER A 7 -2.84 19.58 -0.55
CA SER A 7 -3.88 18.72 -1.12
C SER A 7 -3.48 17.24 -1.15
N ALA A 8 -2.23 16.94 -1.53
CA ALA A 8 -1.72 15.57 -1.57
C ALA A 8 -1.66 14.94 -0.17
N VAL A 9 -1.17 15.68 0.83
CA VAL A 9 -1.11 15.20 2.22
C VAL A 9 -2.51 14.91 2.76
N ASN A 10 -3.47 15.81 2.54
CA ASN A 10 -4.85 15.59 2.96
C ASN A 10 -5.46 14.35 2.27
N ALA A 11 -5.24 14.17 0.97
CA ALA A 11 -5.72 13.00 0.24
C ALA A 11 -5.13 11.68 0.78
N CYS A 12 -3.80 11.64 1.01
CA CYS A 12 -3.12 10.48 1.57
C CYS A 12 -3.63 10.15 2.98
N GLN A 13 -3.88 11.16 3.81
CA GLN A 13 -4.35 10.96 5.17
C GLN A 13 -5.77 10.41 5.22
N LEU A 14 -6.66 10.92 4.37
CA LEU A 14 -8.02 10.39 4.21
C LEU A 14 -8.00 8.95 3.71
N MET A 15 -7.11 8.63 2.76
CA MET A 15 -6.96 7.27 2.24
C MET A 15 -6.48 6.30 3.33
N ALA A 16 -5.40 6.64 4.04
CA ALA A 16 -4.82 5.80 5.09
C ALA A 16 -5.83 5.48 6.20
N THR A 17 -6.58 6.50 6.63
CA THR A 17 -7.61 6.39 7.66
C THR A 17 -8.74 5.44 7.25
N ARG A 18 -9.19 5.49 5.99
CA ARG A 18 -10.25 4.61 5.46
C ARG A 18 -9.80 3.16 5.31
N VAL A 19 -8.56 2.93 4.86
CA VAL A 19 -7.98 1.58 4.80
C VAL A 19 -7.91 0.96 6.18
N LEU A 20 -7.39 1.70 7.16
CA LEU A 20 -7.26 1.21 8.54
C LEU A 20 -8.63 0.98 9.20
N PHE A 21 -9.62 1.83 8.92
CA PHE A 21 -11.01 1.63 9.35
C PHE A 21 -11.62 0.34 8.77
N ALA A 22 -11.46 0.09 7.47
CA ALA A 22 -11.93 -1.13 6.82
C ALA A 22 -11.26 -2.38 7.41
N MET A 23 -9.93 -2.35 7.59
CA MET A 23 -9.18 -3.43 8.24
C MET A 23 -9.64 -3.68 9.69
N SER A 24 -9.96 -2.62 10.43
CA SER A 24 -10.48 -2.73 11.81
C SER A 24 -11.87 -3.36 11.85
N ARG A 25 -12.72 -3.06 10.87
CA ARG A 25 -14.05 -3.66 10.74
C ARG A 25 -13.96 -5.15 10.37
N ASP A 26 -12.97 -5.52 9.57
CA ASP A 26 -12.69 -6.91 9.19
C ASP A 26 -11.95 -7.69 10.30
N GLY A 27 -11.73 -7.09 11.47
CA GLY A 27 -11.10 -7.72 12.64
C GLY A 27 -9.58 -7.84 12.57
N LEU A 28 -8.94 -7.27 11.54
CA LEU A 28 -7.49 -7.31 11.31
C LEU A 28 -6.73 -6.23 12.11
N PHE A 29 -7.44 -5.28 12.71
CA PHE A 29 -6.88 -4.21 13.52
C PHE A 29 -7.75 -3.91 14.75
N SER A 30 -7.25 -3.08 15.68
CA SER A 30 -7.93 -2.79 16.94
C SER A 30 -9.37 -2.31 16.73
N THR A 31 -10.32 -2.92 17.43
CA THR A 31 -11.76 -2.61 17.36
C THR A 31 -12.06 -1.14 17.67
N ARG A 32 -11.16 -0.44 18.38
CA ARG A 32 -11.29 0.99 18.67
C ARG A 32 -11.14 1.87 17.42
N ALA A 33 -10.37 1.42 16.43
CA ALA A 33 -10.21 2.10 15.14
C ALA A 33 -11.38 1.85 14.18
N ALA A 34 -12.27 0.91 14.50
CA ALA A 34 -13.53 0.69 13.78
C ALA A 34 -14.66 1.65 14.24
N ARG A 35 -14.44 2.48 15.27
CA ARG A 35 -15.42 3.48 15.71
C ARG A 35 -15.18 4.81 14.99
N ALA A 36 -16.16 5.23 14.20
CA ALA A 36 -16.23 6.57 13.64
C ALA A 36 -16.82 7.54 14.67
N ASN A 37 -16.32 8.78 14.72
CA ASN A 37 -16.92 9.85 15.54
C ASN A 37 -18.24 10.35 14.89
N GLU A 38 -18.98 11.23 15.58
CA GLU A 38 -20.25 11.82 15.07
C GLU A 38 -20.11 12.48 13.69
N GLY A 39 -18.92 12.99 13.35
CA GLY A 39 -18.60 13.52 12.02
C GLY A 39 -18.19 12.49 10.95
N GLY A 40 -18.31 11.19 11.22
CA GLY A 40 -17.97 10.11 10.29
C GLY A 40 -16.46 9.79 10.15
N THR A 41 -15.60 10.51 10.88
CA THR A 41 -14.14 10.31 10.83
C THR A 41 -13.69 9.36 11.94
N PRO A 42 -12.95 8.27 11.64
CA PRO A 42 -12.39 7.39 12.65
C PRO A 42 -11.12 8.00 13.27
N THR A 43 -11.30 8.67 14.41
CA THR A 43 -10.26 9.45 15.10
C THR A 43 -9.05 8.61 15.51
N VAL A 44 -9.27 7.39 15.98
CA VAL A 44 -8.18 6.48 16.40
C VAL A 44 -7.32 6.05 15.20
N ALA A 45 -7.96 5.76 14.06
CA ALA A 45 -7.26 5.39 12.84
C ALA A 45 -6.45 6.57 12.29
N LEU A 46 -7.03 7.78 12.31
CA LEU A 46 -6.35 9.01 11.92
C LEU A 46 -5.14 9.30 12.80
N PHE A 47 -5.28 9.18 14.12
CA PHE A 47 -4.17 9.41 15.05
C PHE A 47 -3.03 8.40 14.78
N PHE A 48 -3.37 7.13 14.57
CA PHE A 48 -2.38 6.10 14.29
C PHE A 48 -1.65 6.34 12.95
N SER A 49 -2.36 6.68 11.87
CA SER A 49 -1.73 6.99 10.58
C SER A 49 -0.82 8.22 10.68
N THR A 50 -1.24 9.24 11.44
CA THR A 50 -0.44 10.44 11.71
C THR A 50 0.82 10.11 12.49
N LEU A 51 0.69 9.30 13.55
CA LEU A 51 1.82 8.92 14.41
C LEU A 51 2.89 8.19 13.60
N VAL A 52 2.48 7.24 12.76
CA VAL A 52 3.40 6.51 11.87
C VAL A 52 4.05 7.46 10.86
N ALA A 53 3.29 8.36 10.25
CA ALA A 53 3.85 9.35 9.33
C ALA A 53 4.90 10.24 9.99
N VAL A 54 4.62 10.75 11.20
CA VAL A 54 5.57 11.56 11.98
C VAL A 54 6.82 10.76 12.33
N LEU A 55 6.67 9.49 12.72
CA LEU A 55 7.80 8.63 13.02
C LEU A 55 8.74 8.50 11.80
N PHE A 56 8.20 8.21 10.62
CA PHE A 56 8.98 8.13 9.38
C PHE A 56 9.69 9.44 9.03
N ILE A 57 9.04 10.58 9.26
CA ILE A 57 9.63 11.92 9.02
C ILE A 57 10.80 12.18 9.98
N VAL A 58 10.70 11.72 11.24
CA VAL A 58 11.74 11.94 12.26
C VAL A 58 12.92 10.98 12.08
N THR A 59 12.68 9.74 11.66
CA THR A 59 13.73 8.70 11.59
C THR A 59 14.50 8.66 10.28
N GLY A 60 13.90 9.09 9.17
CA GLY A 60 14.47 8.87 7.83
C GLY A 60 14.88 10.15 7.11
N THR A 61 15.90 10.06 6.25
CA THR A 61 16.14 11.10 5.23
C THR A 61 15.08 11.02 4.13
N VAL A 62 14.88 12.13 3.41
CA VAL A 62 13.89 12.20 2.32
C VAL A 62 14.10 11.07 1.30
N ASP A 63 15.36 10.81 0.93
CA ASP A 63 15.70 9.76 -0.03
C ASP A 63 15.42 8.35 0.49
N GLN A 64 15.70 8.10 1.77
CA GLN A 64 15.40 6.80 2.41
C GLN A 64 13.90 6.55 2.50
N VAL A 65 13.12 7.56 2.92
CA VAL A 65 11.66 7.42 3.00
C VAL A 65 11.07 7.17 1.62
N LEU A 66 11.58 7.86 0.59
CA LEU A 66 11.12 7.67 -0.79
C LEU A 66 11.43 6.25 -1.30
N ALA A 67 12.63 5.74 -1.02
CA ALA A 67 13.04 4.38 -1.38
C ALA A 67 12.14 3.32 -0.71
N VAL A 68 11.89 3.47 0.60
CA VAL A 68 11.02 2.57 1.37
C VAL A 68 9.59 2.61 0.83
N VAL A 69 9.05 3.80 0.56
CA VAL A 69 7.70 3.94 0.00
C VAL A 69 7.60 3.28 -1.38
N ALA A 70 8.56 3.51 -2.27
CA ALA A 70 8.58 2.88 -3.59
C ALA A 70 8.63 1.35 -3.50
N PHE A 71 9.44 0.81 -2.58
CA PHE A 71 9.51 -0.62 -2.32
C PHE A 71 8.15 -1.19 -1.89
N PHE A 72 7.53 -0.64 -0.85
CA PHE A 72 6.22 -1.10 -0.37
C PHE A 72 5.11 -0.96 -1.42
N PHE A 73 5.17 0.08 -2.25
CA PHE A 73 4.22 0.30 -3.34
C PHE A 73 4.31 -0.82 -4.39
N VAL A 74 5.52 -1.21 -4.79
CA VAL A 74 5.72 -2.31 -5.74
C VAL A 74 5.36 -3.66 -5.12
N VAL A 75 5.66 -3.89 -3.82
CA VAL A 75 5.20 -5.08 -3.10
C VAL A 75 3.67 -5.18 -3.14
N ASN A 76 2.96 -4.09 -2.85
CA ASN A 76 1.49 -4.08 -2.87
C ASN A 76 0.92 -4.42 -4.26
N TYR A 77 1.54 -3.91 -5.32
CA TYR A 77 1.15 -4.29 -6.69
C TYR A 77 1.44 -5.75 -7.01
N ALA A 78 2.61 -6.27 -6.63
CA ALA A 78 2.95 -7.67 -6.83
C ALA A 78 1.94 -8.60 -6.14
N ILE A 79 1.58 -8.29 -4.88
CA ILE A 79 0.54 -9.02 -4.13
C ILE A 79 -0.81 -8.92 -4.86
N SER A 80 -1.21 -7.72 -5.27
CA SER A 80 -2.48 -7.50 -5.98
C SER A 80 -2.57 -8.34 -7.26
N PHE A 81 -1.51 -8.38 -8.06
CA PHE A 81 -1.45 -9.22 -9.26
C PHE A 81 -1.49 -10.71 -8.92
N ALA A 82 -0.73 -11.16 -7.91
CA ALA A 82 -0.74 -12.55 -7.46
C ALA A 82 -2.13 -12.99 -6.96
N VAL A 83 -2.82 -12.13 -6.22
CA VAL A 83 -4.17 -12.37 -5.70
C VAL A 83 -5.18 -12.56 -6.84
N VAL A 84 -5.04 -11.85 -7.97
CA VAL A 84 -5.88 -12.10 -9.15
C VAL A 84 -5.70 -13.53 -9.67
N PHE A 85 -4.47 -14.02 -9.79
CA PHE A 85 -4.22 -15.41 -10.20
C PHE A 85 -4.77 -16.42 -9.17
N LEU A 86 -4.62 -16.14 -7.88
CA LEU A 86 -5.11 -16.99 -6.80
C LEU A 86 -6.64 -17.10 -6.79
N PHE A 87 -7.37 -15.98 -6.86
CA PHE A 87 -8.83 -16.00 -6.89
C PHE A 87 -9.38 -16.67 -8.15
N ARG A 88 -8.67 -16.58 -9.28
CA ARG A 88 -9.09 -17.31 -10.48
C ARG A 88 -8.96 -18.83 -10.34
N ARG A 89 -8.04 -19.32 -9.51
CA ARG A 89 -7.92 -20.75 -9.19
C ARG A 89 -8.90 -21.19 -8.10
N ARG A 90 -9.10 -20.36 -7.06
CA ARG A 90 -9.98 -20.71 -5.93
C ARG A 90 -11.47 -20.57 -6.24
N GLU A 91 -11.86 -19.59 -7.05
CA GLU A 91 -13.25 -19.27 -7.33
C GLU A 91 -13.48 -19.10 -8.84
N PRO A 92 -13.47 -20.22 -9.60
CA PRO A 92 -13.66 -20.18 -11.04
C PRO A 92 -15.06 -19.67 -11.44
N ASP A 93 -16.09 -20.00 -10.66
CA ASP A 93 -17.51 -19.78 -11.03
C ASP A 93 -18.12 -18.45 -10.57
N ARG A 94 -17.35 -17.58 -9.88
CA ARG A 94 -17.86 -16.27 -9.48
C ARG A 94 -18.19 -15.42 -10.73
N PRO A 95 -19.36 -14.73 -10.79
CA PRO A 95 -19.68 -13.84 -11.91
C PRO A 95 -18.65 -12.69 -11.97
N ARG A 96 -18.06 -12.48 -13.15
CA ARG A 96 -17.00 -11.47 -13.39
C ARG A 96 -17.51 -10.41 -14.37
N PRO A 97 -18.07 -9.29 -13.88
CA PRO A 97 -18.57 -8.20 -14.73
C PRO A 97 -17.47 -7.55 -15.58
N TYR A 98 -16.22 -7.60 -15.11
CA TYR A 98 -15.05 -7.06 -15.81
C TYR A 98 -13.98 -8.14 -15.97
N ARG A 99 -13.49 -8.31 -17.21
CA ARG A 99 -12.35 -9.18 -17.53
C ARG A 99 -11.20 -8.30 -18.01
N ALA A 100 -10.06 -8.38 -17.32
CA ALA A 100 -8.87 -7.63 -17.71
C ALA A 100 -8.47 -7.98 -19.16
N TRP A 101 -8.32 -6.94 -19.99
CA TRP A 101 -7.89 -7.09 -21.38
C TRP A 101 -6.46 -7.65 -21.44
N GLY A 102 -6.25 -8.68 -22.27
CA GLY A 102 -4.97 -9.37 -22.39
C GLY A 102 -4.61 -10.31 -21.24
N TYR A 103 -5.54 -10.62 -20.33
CA TYR A 103 -5.32 -11.66 -19.34
C TYR A 103 -5.19 -13.04 -20.00
N PRO A 104 -4.22 -13.89 -19.64
CA PRO A 104 -3.30 -13.78 -18.49
C PRO A 104 -1.95 -13.08 -18.75
N TRP A 105 -1.58 -12.77 -19.99
CA TRP A 105 -0.25 -12.28 -20.33
C TRP A 105 0.07 -10.89 -19.77
N THR A 106 -0.88 -9.95 -19.82
CA THR A 106 -0.67 -8.59 -19.32
C THR A 106 -0.37 -8.59 -17.81
N THR A 107 -1.20 -9.29 -17.02
CA THR A 107 -1.01 -9.42 -15.58
C THR A 107 0.23 -10.23 -15.22
N GLY A 108 0.58 -11.24 -16.03
CA GLY A 108 1.81 -12.03 -15.83
C GLY A 108 3.08 -11.22 -16.07
N PHE A 109 3.11 -10.41 -17.13
CA PHE A 109 4.25 -9.53 -17.43
C PHE A 109 4.43 -8.46 -16.37
N SER A 110 3.33 -7.82 -15.92
CA SER A 110 3.38 -6.86 -14.82
C SER A 110 3.87 -7.49 -13.51
N LEU A 111 3.41 -8.70 -13.18
CA LEU A 111 3.88 -9.43 -12.00
C LEU A 111 5.39 -9.76 -12.08
N LEU A 112 5.86 -10.24 -13.24
CA LEU A 112 7.28 -10.48 -13.47
C LEU A 112 8.11 -9.20 -13.32
N GLY A 113 7.65 -8.09 -13.89
CA GLY A 113 8.30 -6.79 -13.76
C GLY A 113 8.37 -6.32 -12.31
N SER A 114 7.29 -6.48 -11.53
CA SER A 114 7.29 -6.15 -10.11
C SER A 114 8.25 -7.04 -9.31
N ILE A 115 8.30 -8.34 -9.58
CA ILE A 115 9.23 -9.27 -8.91
C ILE A 115 10.68 -8.93 -9.26
N ALA A 116 10.97 -8.62 -10.53
CA ALA A 116 12.31 -8.21 -10.97
C ALA A 116 12.74 -6.90 -10.29
N PHE A 117 11.84 -5.92 -10.19
CA PHE A 117 12.11 -4.68 -9.48
C PHE A 117 12.39 -4.91 -7.99
N LEU A 118 11.58 -5.73 -7.31
CA LEU A 118 11.81 -6.06 -5.89
C LEU A 118 13.15 -6.78 -5.68
N GLY A 119 13.50 -7.72 -6.57
CA GLY A 119 14.82 -8.36 -6.56
C GLY A 119 15.96 -7.35 -6.76
N GLY A 120 15.78 -6.40 -7.67
CA GLY A 120 16.71 -5.29 -7.89
C GLY A 120 16.83 -4.34 -6.69
N ALA A 121 15.71 -4.02 -6.06
CA ALA A 121 15.67 -3.16 -4.87
C ALA A 121 16.40 -3.82 -3.69
N ILE A 122 16.17 -5.11 -3.44
CA ILE A 122 16.85 -5.87 -2.38
C ILE A 122 18.36 -5.94 -2.64
N THR A 123 18.77 -6.20 -3.89
CA THR A 123 20.20 -6.26 -4.25
C THR A 123 20.87 -4.89 -4.16
N SER A 124 20.16 -3.80 -4.49
CA SER A 124 20.64 -2.43 -4.34
C SER A 124 20.84 -2.05 -2.87
N ASP A 125 19.86 -2.34 -2.00
CA ASP A 125 19.96 -2.03 -0.56
C ASP A 125 21.06 -2.85 0.12
N THR A 126 21.21 -4.13 -0.28
CA THR A 126 22.30 -4.98 0.23
C THR A 126 23.67 -4.43 -0.15
N ARG A 127 23.81 -3.87 -1.37
CA ARG A 127 25.07 -3.27 -1.84
C ARG A 127 25.35 -1.93 -1.15
N ASN A 128 24.33 -1.12 -0.87
CA ASN A 128 24.49 0.13 -0.12
C ASN A 128 24.85 -0.11 1.36
N SER A 129 24.38 -1.18 1.98
CA SER A 129 24.73 -1.53 3.36
C SER A 129 26.15 -2.10 3.52
N THR A 130 26.78 -2.59 2.44
CA THR A 130 28.18 -3.08 2.49
C THR A 130 29.24 -1.98 2.33
N TYR A 131 28.84 -0.76 1.96
CA TYR A 131 29.74 0.39 1.78
C TYR A 131 29.44 1.58 2.71
N ALA A 132 28.59 1.38 3.74
CA ALA A 132 28.35 2.33 4.82
C ALA A 132 29.05 1.88 6.11
#